data_AF-A0A843XL92-F1
#
_entry.id   AF-A0A843XL92-F1
#
_cell.length_a   1.000
_cell.length_b   1.000
_cell.length_c   1.000
_cell.angle_alpha   90.00
_cell.angle_beta   90.00
_cell.angle_gamma   90.00
#
_symmetry.space_group_name_H-M   'P 1'
#
loop_
_entity.id
_entity.type
_entity.pdbx_description
1 polymer ?
#
loop_
_entity_poly.entity_id
_entity_poly.type
_entity_poly.pdbx_seq_one_letter_code
_entity_poly.pdbx_strand_id
1 'polypeptide(L)'
;MHKSASVETSTRPQGRHGRADSERGGEFEKQAEKYEDAADLYSKAANCYKLGKNWDKAKMFFVKLAKAYLKLDSKHEAASAFVDAANCYKKAAKYLNEAMNLFLEIGQLNMAARYSKEVGDVYEQGQDLEKAREYFQRAADLFQSEEAIARQYICSNLLKYGVKGLLLNTGLCQLCRGDVVAITNSLERFQDLDPTFSGTREYKFLAKLCYAKVFAP
;
A
#
# COMPACT_ATOMS: atom_id res chain seq x y z
N MET A 1 46.60 18.48 -6.38
CA MET A 1 46.99 17.04 -6.50
C MET A 1 45.72 16.21 -6.43
N HIS A 2 44.83 16.25 -7.43
CA HIS A 2 44.82 15.34 -8.60
C HIS A 2 45.42 13.96 -8.32
N LYS A 3 44.55 12.96 -8.21
CA LYS A 3 44.72 11.67 -8.88
C LYS A 3 43.36 11.07 -9.17
N SER A 4 43.08 11.01 -10.47
CA SER A 4 41.97 10.33 -11.12
C SER A 4 42.37 8.90 -11.48
N ALA A 5 41.36 8.05 -11.63
CA ALA A 5 41.30 6.85 -12.49
C ALA A 5 42.20 5.64 -12.16
N SER A 6 41.58 4.46 -12.05
CA SER A 6 41.67 3.46 -13.11
C SER A 6 40.56 2.43 -13.01
N VAL A 7 39.87 2.29 -14.14
CA VAL A 7 38.93 1.25 -14.52
C VAL A 7 39.74 0.01 -14.89
N GLU A 8 39.39 -1.16 -14.35
CA GLU A 8 39.76 -2.44 -14.96
C GLU A 8 38.53 -3.34 -15.05
N THR A 9 38.04 -3.46 -16.28
CA THR A 9 37.07 -4.47 -16.72
C THR A 9 37.81 -5.67 -17.29
N SER A 10 37.23 -6.85 -17.06
CA SER A 10 37.27 -8.04 -17.93
C SER A 10 38.48 -8.96 -17.83
N THR A 11 38.30 -10.11 -17.17
CA THR A 11 38.49 -11.41 -17.82
C THR A 11 37.47 -12.42 -17.31
N ARG A 12 36.65 -12.94 -18.23
CA ARG A 12 35.75 -14.09 -18.04
C ARG A 12 36.55 -15.35 -18.33
N PRO A 13 36.37 -16.46 -17.59
CA PRO A 13 36.43 -17.77 -18.20
C PRO A 13 35.03 -18.36 -18.30
N GLN A 14 34.67 -18.78 -19.50
CA GLN A 14 33.50 -19.60 -19.78
C GLN A 14 33.69 -21.02 -19.22
N GLY A 15 32.63 -21.57 -18.64
CA GLY A 15 32.27 -22.98 -18.82
C GLY A 15 32.71 -24.01 -17.77
N ARG A 16 31.80 -24.33 -16.83
CA ARG A 16 31.41 -25.71 -16.43
C ARG A 16 29.98 -25.62 -15.89
N HIS A 17 28.97 -25.89 -16.72
CA HIS A 17 28.24 -27.16 -16.72
C HIS A 17 27.83 -27.66 -15.32
N GLY A 18 26.59 -27.31 -14.95
CA GLY A 18 25.55 -28.28 -14.57
C GLY A 18 25.63 -28.97 -13.20
N ARG A 19 24.49 -28.93 -12.49
CA ARG A 19 24.11 -29.71 -11.29
C ARG A 19 24.56 -29.12 -9.93
N ALA A 20 23.89 -28.07 -9.48
CA ALA A 20 23.90 -27.67 -8.06
C ALA A 20 22.64 -26.92 -7.59
N ASP A 21 21.80 -26.42 -8.51
CA ASP A 21 20.61 -25.63 -8.15
C ASP A 21 19.37 -26.48 -7.82
N SER A 22 19.38 -27.78 -8.14
CA SER A 22 18.22 -28.67 -7.93
C SER A 22 18.14 -29.27 -6.53
N GLU A 23 19.25 -29.44 -5.81
CA GLU A 23 19.27 -30.07 -4.49
C GLU A 23 18.94 -29.07 -3.37
N ARG A 24 19.36 -27.80 -3.54
CA ARG A 24 19.04 -26.72 -2.60
C ARG A 24 17.53 -26.44 -2.57
N GLY A 25 16.86 -26.47 -3.73
CA GLY A 25 15.41 -26.35 -3.83
C GLY A 25 14.66 -27.44 -3.07
N GLY A 26 15.12 -28.70 -3.15
CA GLY A 26 14.47 -29.83 -2.48
C GLY A 26 14.64 -29.85 -0.95
N GLU A 27 15.72 -29.28 -0.41
CA GLU A 27 15.88 -29.09 1.04
C GLU A 27 15.04 -27.93 1.57
N PHE A 28 14.90 -26.85 0.80
CA PHE A 28 13.98 -25.75 1.15
C PHE A 28 12.51 -26.17 1.08
N GLU A 29 12.12 -26.96 0.07
CA GLU A 29 10.76 -27.51 -0.05
C GLU A 29 10.43 -28.49 1.08
N LYS A 30 11.32 -29.44 1.41
CA LYS A 30 11.12 -30.34 2.58
C LYS A 30 11.06 -29.60 3.90
N GLN A 31 11.84 -28.54 4.05
CA GLN A 31 11.84 -27.74 5.27
C GLN A 31 10.60 -26.85 5.37
N ALA A 32 10.07 -26.35 4.25
CA ALA A 32 8.80 -25.63 4.18
C ALA A 32 7.62 -26.55 4.52
N GLU A 33 7.56 -27.75 3.95
CA GLU A 33 6.51 -28.74 4.24
C GLU A 33 6.44 -29.09 5.75
N LYS A 34 7.61 -29.20 6.40
CA LYS A 34 7.70 -29.40 7.86
C LYS A 34 7.15 -28.21 8.67
N TYR A 35 7.27 -26.98 8.16
CA TYR A 35 6.73 -25.80 8.84
C TYR A 35 5.24 -25.62 8.58
N GLU A 36 4.73 -26.05 7.42
CA GLU A 36 3.29 -26.07 7.11
C GLU A 36 2.56 -27.08 8.01
N ASP A 37 3.05 -28.32 8.09
CA ASP A 37 2.51 -29.35 9.00
C ASP A 37 2.52 -28.88 10.46
N ALA A 38 3.60 -28.20 10.87
CA ALA A 38 3.71 -27.63 12.20
C ALA A 38 2.72 -26.48 12.42
N ALA A 39 2.51 -25.61 11.42
CA ALA A 39 1.56 -24.50 11.48
C ALA A 39 0.13 -25.02 11.67
N ASP A 40 -0.28 -26.04 10.91
CA ASP A 40 -1.59 -26.66 11.05
C ASP A 40 -1.83 -27.24 12.45
N LEU A 41 -0.84 -27.94 12.99
CA LEU A 41 -0.90 -28.48 14.36
C LEU A 41 -0.97 -27.36 15.40
N TYR A 42 -0.18 -26.30 15.25
CA TYR A 42 -0.22 -25.16 16.16
C TYR A 42 -1.54 -24.41 16.10
N SER A 43 -2.12 -24.22 14.91
CA SER A 43 -3.44 -23.60 14.73
C SER A 43 -4.54 -24.41 15.41
N LYS A 44 -4.58 -25.73 15.19
CA LYS A 44 -5.52 -26.64 15.85
C LYS A 44 -5.37 -26.57 17.37
N ALA A 45 -4.14 -26.70 17.88
CA ALA A 45 -3.88 -26.63 19.32
C ALA A 45 -4.28 -25.27 19.91
N ALA A 46 -3.93 -24.16 19.26
CA ALA A 46 -4.26 -22.82 19.72
C ALA A 46 -5.77 -22.61 19.82
N ASN A 47 -6.53 -23.06 18.83
CA ASN A 47 -8.00 -23.01 18.83
C ASN A 47 -8.62 -23.89 19.92
N CYS A 48 -8.09 -25.10 20.15
CA CYS A 48 -8.53 -25.93 21.27
C CYS A 48 -8.30 -25.24 22.63
N TYR A 49 -7.14 -24.62 22.85
CA TYR A 49 -6.87 -23.89 24.09
C TYR A 49 -7.70 -22.61 24.22
N LYS A 50 -8.00 -21.93 23.11
CA LYS A 50 -8.92 -20.78 23.06
C LYS A 50 -10.33 -21.19 23.49
N LEU A 51 -10.85 -22.31 22.98
CA LEU A 51 -12.13 -22.89 23.41
C LEU A 51 -12.10 -23.32 24.88
N GLY A 52 -10.98 -23.88 25.33
CA GLY A 52 -10.74 -24.23 26.73
C GLY A 52 -10.52 -23.04 27.67
N LYS A 53 -10.64 -21.79 27.19
CA LYS A 53 -10.37 -20.53 27.93
C LYS A 53 -8.98 -20.47 28.57
N ASN A 54 -8.04 -21.27 28.07
CA ASN A 54 -6.65 -21.27 28.52
C ASN A 54 -5.84 -20.33 27.64
N TRP A 55 -5.98 -19.04 27.91
CA TRP A 55 -5.47 -17.95 27.09
C TRP A 55 -3.94 -17.93 27.00
N ASP A 56 -3.23 -18.28 28.07
CA ASP A 56 -1.77 -18.29 28.10
C ASP A 56 -1.17 -19.36 27.18
N LYS A 57 -1.74 -20.58 27.21
CA LYS A 57 -1.34 -21.66 26.31
C LYS A 57 -1.73 -21.33 24.87
N ALA A 58 -2.95 -20.83 24.64
CA ALA A 58 -3.41 -20.42 23.32
C ALA A 58 -2.44 -19.39 22.68
N LYS A 59 -2.08 -18.33 23.41
CA LYS A 59 -1.10 -17.33 23.00
C LYS A 59 0.24 -17.95 22.62
N MET A 60 0.78 -18.85 23.45
CA MET A 60 2.06 -19.50 23.18
C MET A 60 2.04 -20.24 21.83
N PHE A 61 0.94 -20.95 21.54
CA PHE A 61 0.78 -21.65 20.26
C PHE A 61 0.57 -20.69 19.09
N PHE A 62 -0.22 -19.62 19.25
CA PHE A 62 -0.36 -18.58 18.21
C PHE A 62 0.96 -17.88 17.87
N VAL A 63 1.83 -17.61 18.85
CA VAL A 63 3.16 -17.04 18.60
C VAL A 63 4.06 -18.03 17.87
N LYS A 64 3.99 -19.32 18.19
CA LYS A 64 4.73 -20.37 17.45
C LYS A 64 4.21 -20.51 16.02
N LEU A 65 2.90 -20.43 15.83
CA LEU A 65 2.24 -20.41 14.53
C LEU A 65 2.71 -19.23 13.68
N ALA A 66 2.68 -18.01 14.22
CA ALA A 66 3.13 -16.82 13.51
C ALA A 66 4.60 -16.93 13.07
N LYS A 67 5.47 -17.46 13.95
CA LYS A 67 6.87 -17.72 13.61
C LYS A 67 7.06 -18.79 12.53
N ALA A 68 6.20 -19.80 12.48
CA ALA A 68 6.21 -20.79 11.40
C ALA A 68 5.82 -20.12 10.07
N TYR A 69 4.77 -19.30 10.04
CA TYR A 69 4.38 -18.55 8.85
C TYR A 69 5.45 -17.56 8.37
N LEU A 70 6.19 -16.91 9.27
CA LEU A 70 7.35 -16.10 8.89
C LEU A 70 8.46 -16.91 8.22
N LYS A 71 8.62 -18.20 8.57
CA LYS A 71 9.59 -19.09 7.91
C LYS A 71 9.12 -19.56 6.54
N LEU A 72 7.81 -19.54 6.32
CA LEU A 72 7.15 -19.85 5.05
C LEU A 72 7.00 -18.62 4.14
N ASP A 73 7.48 -17.45 4.57
CA ASP A 73 7.29 -16.15 3.91
C ASP A 73 5.80 -15.73 3.75
N SER A 74 4.90 -16.39 4.46
CA SER A 74 3.47 -16.08 4.52
C SER A 74 3.21 -14.94 5.52
N LYS A 75 3.62 -13.72 5.16
CA LYS A 75 3.60 -12.55 6.06
C LYS A 75 2.19 -12.16 6.52
N HIS A 76 1.19 -12.31 5.66
CA HIS A 76 -0.20 -11.94 5.98
C HIS A 76 -0.78 -12.87 7.04
N GLU A 77 -0.58 -14.18 6.87
CA GLU A 77 -0.98 -15.23 7.80
C GLU A 77 -0.22 -15.11 9.13
N ALA A 78 1.08 -14.79 9.07
CA ALA A 78 1.89 -14.51 10.24
C ALA A 78 1.33 -13.33 11.04
N ALA A 79 0.98 -12.22 10.37
CA ALA A 79 0.41 -11.04 11.00
C ALA A 79 -0.95 -11.36 11.66
N SER A 80 -1.82 -12.12 10.98
CA SER A 80 -3.10 -12.58 11.56
C SER A 80 -2.89 -13.43 12.82
N ALA A 81 -1.93 -14.35 12.80
CA ALA A 81 -1.62 -15.19 13.97
C ALA A 81 -1.09 -14.36 15.16
N PHE A 82 -0.32 -13.29 14.91
CA PHE A 82 0.09 -12.35 15.96
C PHE A 82 -1.08 -11.56 16.55
N VAL A 83 -2.06 -11.18 15.73
CA VAL A 83 -3.28 -10.50 16.19
C VAL A 83 -4.11 -11.43 17.07
N ASP A 84 -4.27 -12.71 16.67
CA ASP A 84 -4.92 -13.72 17.51
C ASP A 84 -4.20 -13.92 18.84
N ALA A 85 -2.86 -13.93 18.83
CA ALA A 85 -2.05 -13.98 20.05
C ALA A 85 -2.28 -12.75 20.95
N ALA A 86 -2.36 -11.55 20.36
CA ALA A 86 -2.64 -10.31 21.09
C ALA A 86 -4.02 -10.34 21.74
N ASN A 87 -5.04 -10.80 21.01
CA ASN A 87 -6.41 -10.92 21.49
C ASN A 87 -6.56 -11.90 22.65
N CYS A 88 -5.77 -12.99 22.65
CA CYS A 88 -5.74 -13.93 23.76
C CYS A 88 -5.17 -13.29 25.04
N TYR A 89 -4.31 -12.28 24.95
CA TYR A 89 -3.64 -11.69 26.11
C TYR A 89 -3.91 -10.20 26.23
N LYS A 90 -5.12 -9.84 26.68
CA LYS A 90 -5.57 -8.46 26.98
C LYS A 90 -5.01 -7.41 26.01
N LYS A 91 -5.01 -7.72 24.70
CA LYS A 91 -4.47 -6.86 23.63
C LYS A 91 -3.00 -6.45 23.86
N ALA A 92 -2.10 -7.42 23.88
CA ALA A 92 -0.68 -7.14 24.06
C ALA A 92 -0.11 -6.26 22.93
N ALA A 93 0.24 -5.01 23.24
CA ALA A 93 0.81 -4.03 22.30
C ALA A 93 2.02 -4.57 21.52
N LYS A 94 2.83 -5.45 22.13
CA LYS A 94 3.99 -6.07 21.47
C LYS A 94 3.61 -6.84 20.20
N TYR A 95 2.61 -7.72 20.28
CA TYR A 95 2.23 -8.57 19.14
C TYR A 95 1.47 -7.78 18.08
N LEU A 96 0.67 -6.79 18.48
CA LEU A 96 0.03 -5.87 17.54
C LEU A 96 1.06 -5.03 16.76
N ASN A 97 2.15 -4.60 17.40
CA ASN A 97 3.25 -3.91 16.73
C ASN A 97 3.95 -4.82 15.70
N GLU A 98 4.21 -6.09 16.04
CA GLU A 98 4.76 -7.06 15.10
C GLU A 98 3.83 -7.29 13.90
N ALA A 99 2.51 -7.44 14.13
CA ALA A 99 1.53 -7.56 13.06
C ALA A 99 1.45 -6.30 12.18
N MET A 100 1.44 -5.11 12.78
CA MET A 100 1.42 -3.83 12.07
C MET A 100 2.63 -3.69 11.13
N ASN A 101 3.84 -4.02 11.59
CA ASN A 101 5.04 -3.94 10.76
C ASN A 101 4.96 -4.90 9.56
N LEU A 102 4.44 -6.12 9.77
CA LEU A 102 4.23 -7.06 8.67
C LEU A 102 3.20 -6.54 7.65
N PHE A 103 2.09 -5.95 8.10
CA PHE A 103 1.11 -5.35 7.20
C PHE A 103 1.67 -4.14 6.43
N LEU A 104 2.57 -3.35 7.04
CA LEU A 104 3.29 -2.29 6.34
C LEU A 104 4.22 -2.86 5.26
N GLU A 105 4.94 -3.95 5.54
CA GLU A 105 5.80 -4.62 4.55
C GLU A 105 5.02 -5.18 3.36
N ILE A 106 3.80 -5.69 3.60
CA ILE A 106 2.91 -6.18 2.53
C ILE A 106 2.26 -5.01 1.75
N GLY A 107 2.31 -3.78 2.30
CA GLY A 107 1.68 -2.60 1.71
C GLY A 107 0.18 -2.48 2.03
N GLN A 108 -0.35 -3.26 2.98
CA GLN A 108 -1.73 -3.15 3.45
C GLN A 108 -1.87 -2.02 4.48
N LEU A 109 -1.82 -0.77 3.99
CA LEU A 109 -1.86 0.45 4.81
C LEU A 109 -3.12 0.53 5.69
N ASN A 110 -4.29 0.16 5.15
CA ASN A 110 -5.56 0.03 5.88
C ASN A 110 -5.41 -0.78 7.18
N MET A 111 -4.83 -1.98 7.08
CA MET A 111 -4.69 -2.88 8.22
C MET A 111 -3.63 -2.35 9.20
N ALA A 112 -2.50 -1.86 8.68
CA ALA A 112 -1.48 -1.23 9.50
C ALA A 112 -2.00 -0.03 10.31
N ALA A 113 -2.83 0.82 9.70
CA ALA A 113 -3.44 1.97 10.36
C ALA A 113 -4.42 1.54 11.47
N ARG A 114 -5.25 0.52 11.20
CA ARG A 114 -6.16 -0.06 12.21
C ARG A 114 -5.41 -0.60 13.41
N TYR A 115 -4.35 -1.38 13.19
CA TYR A 115 -3.54 -1.93 14.29
C TYR A 115 -2.73 -0.84 15.01
N SER A 116 -2.29 0.21 14.31
CA SER A 116 -1.66 1.38 14.94
C SER A 116 -2.60 2.05 15.95
N LYS A 117 -3.88 2.23 15.57
CA LYS A 117 -4.91 2.73 16.49
C LYS A 117 -5.10 1.80 17.68
N GLU A 118 -5.22 0.49 17.44
CA GLU A 118 -5.45 -0.47 18.52
C GLU A 118 -4.27 -0.54 19.51
N VAL A 119 -3.02 -0.37 19.04
CA VAL A 119 -1.85 -0.20 19.90
C VAL A 119 -1.96 1.08 20.74
N GLY A 120 -2.40 2.19 20.14
CA GLY A 120 -2.69 3.44 20.85
C GLY A 120 -3.71 3.27 21.97
N ASP A 121 -4.83 2.59 21.69
CA ASP A 121 -5.89 2.30 22.68
C ASP A 121 -5.35 1.48 23.87
N VAL A 122 -4.40 0.56 23.64
CA VAL A 122 -3.76 -0.24 24.70
C VAL A 122 -2.85 0.62 25.59
N TYR A 123 -2.08 1.53 24.99
CA TYR A 123 -1.23 2.46 25.76
C TYR A 123 -2.06 3.49 26.53
N GLU A 124 -3.20 3.93 25.98
CA GLU A 124 -4.15 4.78 26.69
C GLU A 124 -4.72 4.10 27.94
N GLN A 125 -5.10 2.81 27.82
CA GLN A 125 -5.51 2.00 28.99
C GLN A 125 -4.37 1.82 30.01
N GLY A 126 -3.12 1.77 29.54
CA GLY A 126 -1.92 1.67 30.36
C GLY A 126 -1.48 2.98 31.03
N GLN A 127 -2.21 4.10 30.82
CA GLN A 127 -1.85 5.46 31.25
C GLN A 127 -0.56 6.04 30.61
N ASP A 128 -0.03 5.40 29.57
CA ASP A 128 1.14 5.86 28.81
C ASP A 128 0.68 6.79 27.66
N LEU A 129 0.24 7.99 28.01
CA LEU A 129 -0.37 8.94 27.07
C LEU A 129 0.60 9.44 25.98
N GLU A 130 1.89 9.55 26.30
CA GLU A 130 2.90 10.00 25.32
C GLU A 130 3.00 9.02 24.14
N LYS A 131 3.16 7.72 24.44
CA LYS A 131 3.21 6.67 23.42
C LYS A 131 1.88 6.54 22.70
N ALA A 132 0.76 6.62 23.42
CA ALA A 132 -0.55 6.58 22.79
C ALA A 132 -0.69 7.68 21.72
N ARG A 133 -0.27 8.91 22.02
CA ARG A 133 -0.29 10.04 21.07
C ARG A 133 0.57 9.77 19.83
N GLU A 134 1.77 9.23 20.00
CA GLU A 134 2.64 8.86 18.87
C GLU A 134 1.98 7.83 17.95
N TYR A 135 1.38 6.78 18.52
CA TYR A 135 0.72 5.74 17.74
C TYR A 135 -0.58 6.22 17.07
N PHE A 136 -1.34 7.10 17.71
CA PHE A 136 -2.50 7.73 17.08
C PHE A 136 -2.10 8.68 15.94
N GLN A 137 -1.03 9.45 16.11
CA GLN A 137 -0.50 10.29 15.04
C GLN A 137 -0.05 9.43 13.85
N ARG A 138 0.71 8.36 14.12
CA ARG A 138 1.12 7.41 13.08
C ARG A 138 -0.06 6.77 12.37
N ALA A 139 -1.13 6.41 13.09
CA ALA A 139 -2.35 5.88 12.49
C ALA A 139 -3.01 6.91 11.56
N ALA A 140 -3.08 8.18 11.98
CA ALA A 140 -3.63 9.25 11.16
C ALA A 140 -2.82 9.47 9.88
N ASP A 141 -1.50 9.47 9.96
CA ASP A 141 -0.62 9.63 8.80
C ASP A 141 -0.78 8.46 7.81
N LEU A 142 -0.92 7.23 8.32
CA LEU A 142 -1.18 6.05 7.48
C LEU A 142 -2.54 6.13 6.77
N PHE A 143 -3.60 6.50 7.48
CA PHE A 143 -4.92 6.69 6.85
C PHE A 143 -4.91 7.78 5.79
N GLN A 144 -4.21 8.91 6.04
CA GLN A 144 -4.07 9.97 5.04
C GLN A 144 -3.29 9.50 3.81
N SER A 145 -2.23 8.71 4.01
CA SER A 145 -1.44 8.16 2.89
C SER A 145 -2.27 7.22 2.02
N GLU A 146 -3.10 6.38 2.64
CA GLU A 146 -4.00 5.49 1.92
C GLU A 146 -5.10 6.25 1.19
N GLU A 147 -5.68 7.27 1.83
CA GLU A 147 -6.66 8.13 1.18
C GLU A 147 -6.06 8.83 -0.05
N ALA A 148 -4.83 9.34 0.05
CA ALA A 148 -4.13 9.95 -1.08
C ALA A 148 -3.93 8.97 -2.23
N ILE A 149 -3.54 7.73 -1.92
CA ILE A 149 -3.39 6.65 -2.90
C ILE A 149 -4.75 6.30 -3.54
N ALA A 150 -5.81 6.16 -2.75
CA ALA A 150 -7.16 5.88 -3.23
C ALA A 150 -7.68 7.00 -4.14
N ARG A 151 -7.49 8.27 -3.74
CA ARG A 151 -7.80 9.44 -4.57
C ARG A 151 -7.03 9.42 -5.88
N GLN A 152 -5.74 9.08 -5.86
CA GLN A 152 -4.94 8.92 -7.09
C GLN A 152 -5.49 7.82 -8.00
N TYR A 153 -5.88 6.66 -7.47
CA TYR A 153 -6.48 5.59 -8.27
C TYR A 153 -7.82 5.99 -8.89
N ILE A 154 -8.68 6.66 -8.12
CA ILE A 154 -9.98 7.17 -8.60
C ILE A 154 -9.75 8.20 -9.71
N CYS A 155 -8.86 9.16 -9.49
CA CYS A 155 -8.50 10.15 -10.50
C CYS A 155 -7.86 9.47 -11.72
N SER A 156 -6.91 8.56 -11.56
CA SER A 156 -6.21 7.87 -12.66
C SER A 156 -7.17 7.07 -13.57
N ASN A 157 -8.10 6.31 -12.98
CA ASN A 157 -8.97 5.41 -13.76
C ASN A 157 -10.24 6.08 -14.30
N LEU A 158 -10.85 7.06 -13.61
CA LEU A 158 -12.01 7.78 -14.14
C LEU A 158 -11.64 8.88 -15.14
N LEU A 159 -10.47 9.50 -15.01
CA LEU A 159 -10.11 10.67 -15.83
C LEU A 159 -9.55 10.28 -17.19
N LYS A 160 -9.03 9.07 -17.40
CA LYS A 160 -8.43 8.70 -18.70
C LYS A 160 -9.41 8.77 -19.89
N TYR A 161 -10.71 8.58 -19.62
CA TYR A 161 -11.79 8.73 -20.62
C TYR A 161 -12.77 9.87 -20.28
N GLY A 162 -12.89 10.27 -19.01
CA GLY A 162 -13.78 11.35 -18.58
C GLY A 162 -13.18 12.76 -18.64
N VAL A 163 -11.85 12.92 -18.74
CA VAL A 163 -11.19 14.23 -18.78
C VAL A 163 -11.68 15.08 -19.92
N LYS A 164 -11.87 14.52 -21.12
CA LYS A 164 -12.35 15.28 -22.29
C LYS A 164 -13.73 15.89 -22.03
N GLY A 165 -14.63 15.14 -21.39
CA GLY A 165 -15.96 15.62 -20.99
C GLY A 165 -15.91 16.66 -19.86
N LEU A 166 -15.01 16.48 -18.89
CA LEU A 166 -14.83 17.45 -17.81
C LEU A 166 -14.24 18.79 -18.29
N LEU A 167 -13.22 18.73 -19.16
CA LEU A 167 -12.61 19.91 -19.79
C LEU A 167 -13.64 20.66 -20.66
N LEU A 168 -14.48 19.92 -21.40
CA LEU A 168 -15.60 20.48 -22.16
C LEU A 168 -16.58 21.24 -21.26
N ASN A 169 -17.07 20.60 -20.20
CA ASN A 169 -18.03 21.22 -19.28
C ASN A 169 -17.43 22.46 -18.59
N THR A 170 -16.17 22.40 -18.18
CA THR A 170 -15.46 23.53 -17.56
C THR A 170 -15.35 24.72 -18.52
N GLY A 171 -15.00 24.45 -19.79
CA GLY A 171 -14.95 25.49 -20.83
C GLY A 171 -16.32 26.11 -21.11
N LEU A 172 -17.39 25.30 -21.13
CA LEU A 172 -18.76 25.81 -21.28
C LEU A 172 -19.19 26.69 -20.10
N CYS A 173 -18.85 26.33 -18.87
CA CYS A 173 -19.15 27.14 -17.68
C CYS A 173 -18.48 28.52 -17.75
N GLN A 174 -17.22 28.59 -18.19
CA GLN A 174 -16.55 29.87 -18.38
C GLN A 174 -17.14 30.68 -19.55
N LEU A 175 -17.55 30.00 -20.61
CA LEU A 175 -18.24 30.64 -21.74
C LEU A 175 -19.57 31.26 -21.30
N CYS A 176 -20.33 30.62 -20.41
CA CYS A 176 -21.53 31.20 -19.80
C CYS A 176 -21.23 32.42 -18.93
N ARG A 177 -20.05 32.47 -18.29
CA ARG A 177 -19.62 33.58 -17.43
C ARG A 177 -19.23 34.84 -18.22
N GLY A 178 -18.98 34.72 -19.52
CA GLY A 178 -18.78 35.84 -20.44
C GLY A 178 -17.38 36.48 -20.42
N ASP A 179 -16.45 35.92 -19.65
CA ASP A 179 -15.06 36.37 -19.59
C ASP A 179 -14.22 35.66 -20.66
N VAL A 180 -13.90 36.38 -21.74
CA VAL A 180 -13.16 35.86 -22.89
C VAL A 180 -11.71 35.51 -22.51
N VAL A 181 -11.09 36.28 -21.62
CA VAL A 181 -9.68 36.10 -21.22
C VAL A 181 -9.53 34.85 -20.34
N ALA A 182 -10.52 34.59 -19.48
CA ALA A 182 -10.56 33.37 -18.69
C ALA A 182 -10.60 32.11 -19.58
N ILE A 183 -11.39 32.13 -20.66
CA ILE A 183 -11.56 31.00 -21.57
C ILE A 183 -10.28 30.69 -22.35
N THR A 184 -9.59 31.69 -22.87
CA THR A 184 -8.32 31.48 -23.59
C THR A 184 -7.23 30.93 -22.68
N ASN A 185 -7.09 31.46 -21.46
CA ASN A 185 -6.15 30.94 -20.46
C ASN A 185 -6.49 29.49 -20.05
N SER A 186 -7.78 29.18 -19.89
CA SER A 186 -8.21 27.80 -19.62
C SER A 186 -7.97 26.84 -20.77
N LEU A 187 -8.11 27.27 -22.04
CA LEU A 187 -7.77 26.44 -23.21
C LEU A 187 -6.28 26.11 -23.29
N GLU A 188 -5.39 27.03 -22.93
CA GLU A 188 -3.94 26.76 -22.81
C GLU A 188 -3.67 25.73 -21.71
N ARG A 189 -4.25 25.93 -20.52
CA ARG A 189 -4.12 24.97 -19.40
C ARG A 189 -4.65 23.58 -19.73
N PHE A 190 -5.67 23.48 -20.58
CA PHE A 190 -6.21 22.19 -20.99
C PHE A 190 -5.25 21.43 -21.91
N GLN A 191 -4.41 22.13 -22.69
CA GLN A 191 -3.37 21.51 -23.52
C GLN A 191 -2.20 21.00 -22.66
N ASP A 192 -1.86 21.69 -21.58
CA ASP A 192 -0.86 21.23 -20.62
C ASP A 192 -1.32 19.99 -19.85
N LEU A 193 -2.62 19.90 -19.55
CA LEU A 193 -3.22 18.76 -18.84
C LEU A 193 -3.39 17.52 -19.71
N ASP A 194 -3.72 17.69 -21.00
CA ASP A 194 -3.80 16.60 -21.97
C ASP A 194 -3.31 17.09 -23.35
N PRO A 195 -2.06 16.75 -23.75
CA PRO A 195 -1.50 17.14 -25.04
C PRO A 195 -2.32 16.64 -26.25
N THR A 196 -3.15 15.60 -26.06
CA THR A 196 -4.02 15.07 -27.13
C THR A 196 -5.35 15.81 -27.24
N PHE A 197 -5.70 16.65 -26.26
CA PHE A 197 -6.97 17.36 -26.19
C PHE A 197 -7.19 18.29 -27.38
N SER A 198 -6.13 18.96 -27.87
CA SER A 198 -6.18 19.84 -29.05
C SER A 198 -6.70 19.14 -30.32
N GLY A 199 -6.48 17.83 -30.45
CA GLY A 199 -6.97 17.02 -31.56
C GLY A 199 -8.43 16.59 -31.44
N THR A 200 -9.04 16.73 -30.26
CA THR A 200 -10.36 16.17 -29.94
C THR A 200 -11.51 17.00 -30.51
N ARG A 201 -12.71 16.42 -30.54
CA ARG A 201 -13.92 17.10 -31.06
C ARG A 201 -14.40 18.17 -30.07
N GLU A 202 -14.19 17.93 -28.79
CA GLU A 202 -14.53 18.76 -27.64
C GLU A 202 -13.74 20.09 -27.66
N TYR A 203 -12.42 20.02 -27.87
CA TYR A 203 -11.59 21.22 -28.03
C TYR A 203 -12.01 22.04 -29.26
N LYS A 204 -12.21 21.38 -30.41
CA LYS A 204 -12.66 22.04 -31.65
C LYS A 204 -14.02 22.71 -31.49
N PHE A 205 -14.91 22.11 -30.71
CA PHE A 205 -16.22 22.69 -30.39
C PHE A 205 -16.10 23.93 -29.50
N LEU A 206 -15.33 23.86 -28.40
CA LEU A 206 -15.08 25.02 -27.51
C LEU A 206 -14.38 26.16 -28.25
N ALA A 207 -13.37 25.87 -29.07
CA ALA A 207 -12.67 26.87 -29.85
C ALA A 207 -13.64 27.60 -30.80
N LYS A 208 -14.49 26.86 -31.53
CA LYS A 208 -15.52 27.45 -32.41
C LYS A 208 -16.52 28.32 -31.65
N LEU A 209 -16.96 27.90 -30.46
CA LEU A 209 -17.86 28.69 -29.62
C LEU A 209 -17.19 29.97 -29.09
N CYS A 210 -15.92 29.89 -28.71
CA CYS A 210 -15.14 31.05 -28.28
C CYS A 210 -15.00 32.06 -29.43
N TYR A 211 -14.61 31.60 -30.63
CA TYR A 211 -14.56 32.45 -31.82
C TYR A 211 -15.92 33.10 -32.14
N ALA A 212 -17.01 32.32 -32.11
CA ALA A 212 -18.34 32.85 -32.34
C ALA A 212 -18.75 33.92 -31.32
N LYS A 213 -18.36 33.77 -30.05
CA LYS A 213 -18.69 34.73 -28.99
C LYS A 213 -17.85 36.01 -29.03
N VAL A 214 -16.60 35.92 -29.51
CA VAL A 214 -15.69 37.08 -29.62
C VAL A 214 -15.97 37.90 -30.88
N PHE A 215 -16.45 37.27 -31.96
CA PHE A 215 -16.65 37.90 -33.28
C PHE A 215 -18.11 37.99 -33.72
N ALA A 216 -19.09 37.65 -32.88
CA ALA A 216 -20.49 37.97 -33.14
C ALA A 216 -20.75 39.48 -32.94
N PRO A 217 -21.43 40.15 -33.90
CA PRO A 217 -21.72 41.58 -33.85
C PRO A 217 -22.71 41.96 -32.73
#